data_AF-A0A9C9GD78-F1
#
_entry.id   AF-A0A9C9GD78-F1
#
_cell.length_a   1.000
_cell.length_b   1.000
_cell.length_c   1.000
_cell.angle_alpha   90.00
_cell.angle_beta   90.00
_cell.angle_gamma   90.00
#
_symmetry.space_group_name_H-M   'P 1'
#
loop_
_entity.id
_entity.type
_entity.pdbx_description
1 polymer ?
#
loop_
_entity_poly.entity_id
_entity_poly.type
_entity_poly.pdbx_seq_one_letter_code
_entity_poly.pdbx_strand_id
1 'polypeptide(L)' 'MAGFALANLVLLPILVAVLLFLVSALLQWLWNITMPQVFSLKEINYWQAFRLLLIAGILFGAAGFRLIN' A
#
# COMPACT_ATOMS: atom_id res chain seq x y z
N MET A 1 -6.55 -14.59 28.48
CA MET A 1 -5.37 -14.59 27.58
C MET A 1 -5.73 -15.05 26.16
N ALA A 2 -6.42 -16.19 25.97
CA ALA A 2 -6.76 -16.70 24.62
C ALA A 2 -7.70 -15.80 23.77
N GLY A 3 -8.71 -15.15 24.36
CA GLY A 3 -9.65 -14.29 23.61
C GLY A 3 -9.00 -13.05 22.97
N PHE A 4 -8.01 -12.46 23.62
CA PHE A 4 -7.25 -11.33 23.09
C PHE A 4 -6.36 -11.72 21.90
N ALA A 5 -5.77 -12.92 21.93
CA ALA A 5 -4.95 -13.44 20.84
C ALA A 5 -5.77 -13.71 19.56
N LEU A 6 -6.98 -14.25 19.71
CA LEU A 6 -7.88 -14.51 18.57
C LEU A 6 -8.37 -13.21 17.93
N ALA A 7 -8.68 -12.18 18.72
CA ALA A 7 -9.05 -10.86 18.21
C ALA A 7 -7.92 -10.25 17.36
N ASN A 8 -6.68 -10.30 17.83
CA ASN A 8 -5.53 -9.75 17.09
C ASN A 8 -5.25 -10.50 15.79
N LEU A 9 -5.41 -11.83 15.77
CA LEU A 9 -5.20 -12.65 14.56
C LEU A 9 -6.15 -12.23 13.43
N VAL A 10 -7.37 -11.81 13.75
CA VAL A 10 -8.37 -11.39 12.76
C VAL A 10 -8.29 -9.89 12.46
N LEU A 11 -8.12 -9.04 13.47
CA LEU A 11 -8.17 -7.58 13.32
C LEU A 11 -6.94 -7.02 12.59
N LEU A 12 -5.74 -7.59 12.80
CA LEU A 12 -4.52 -7.07 12.19
C LEU A 12 -4.50 -7.20 10.66
N PRO A 13 -4.83 -8.35 10.03
CA PRO A 13 -4.90 -8.45 8.58
C PRO A 13 -5.94 -7.50 7.96
N ILE A 14 -7.07 -7.32 8.63
CA ILE A 14 -8.12 -6.40 8.18
C ILE A 14 -7.59 -4.96 8.20
N LEU A 15 -6.93 -4.55 9.28
CA LEU A 15 -6.35 -3.23 9.40
C LEU A 15 -5.28 -2.98 8.34
N VAL A 16 -4.41 -3.96 8.07
CA VAL A 16 -3.41 -3.89 6.99
C VAL A 16 -4.08 -3.76 5.63
N ALA A 17 -5.13 -4.54 5.36
CA ALA A 17 -5.87 -4.43 4.11
C ALA A 17 -6.48 -3.03 3.95
N VAL A 18 -7.18 -2.51 4.97
CA VAL A 18 -7.77 -1.16 4.93
C VAL A 18 -6.71 -0.09 4.69
N LEU A 19 -5.57 -0.17 5.38
CA LEU A 19 -4.45 0.74 5.17
C LEU A 19 -3.92 0.65 3.73
N LEU A 20 -3.80 -0.55 3.16
CA LEU A 20 -3.35 -0.72 1.78
C LEU A 20 -4.28 -0.03 0.77
N PHE A 21 -5.60 -0.13 0.94
CA PHE A 21 -6.56 0.59 0.10
C PHE A 21 -6.47 2.11 0.31
N LEU A 22 -6.33 2.59 1.55
CA LEU A 22 -6.15 4.02 1.83
C LEU A 22 -4.87 4.60 1.22
N VAL A 23 -3.74 3.88 1.35
CA VAL A 23 -2.46 4.28 0.76
C VAL A 23 -2.54 4.30 -0.77
N SER A 24 -3.30 3.38 -1.37
CA SER A 24 -3.51 3.37 -2.82
C SER A 24 -4.29 4.60 -3.30
N ALA A 25 -5.32 5.03 -2.56
CA ALA A 25 -6.06 6.26 -2.85
C ALA A 25 -5.15 7.49 -2.70
N LEU A 26 -4.34 7.53 -1.64
CA LEU A 26 -3.38 8.61 -1.41
C LEU A 26 -2.34 8.68 -2.54
N LEU A 27 -1.80 7.54 -2.97
CA LEU A 27 -0.85 7.46 -4.08
C LEU A 27 -1.48 7.96 -5.39
N GLN A 28 -2.73 7.57 -5.67
CA GLN A 28 -3.45 8.08 -6.86
C GLN A 28 -3.55 9.60 -6.83
N TRP A 29 -4.00 10.17 -5.70
CA TRP A 29 -4.16 11.61 -5.56
C TRP A 29 -2.84 12.35 -5.74
N LEU A 30 -1.78 11.92 -5.04
CA LEU A 30 -0.45 12.50 -5.15
C LEU A 30 0.13 12.39 -6.57
N TRP A 31 -0.05 11.22 -7.22
CA TRP A 31 0.38 11.02 -8.59
C TRP A 31 -0.30 12.02 -9.51
N ASN A 32 -1.62 12.12 -9.49
CA ASN A 32 -2.37 12.95 -10.45
C ASN A 32 -2.09 14.44 -10.30
N ILE A 33 -1.81 14.93 -9.09
CA ILE A 33 -1.47 16.35 -8.88
C ILE A 33 0.00 16.68 -9.20
N THR A 34 0.91 15.70 -9.17
CA THR A 34 2.37 15.97 -9.23
C THR A 34 3.01 15.42 -10.50
N MET A 35 2.82 14.12 -10.78
CA MET A 35 3.57 13.41 -11.81
C MET A 35 3.21 13.87 -13.23
N PRO A 36 1.91 14.05 -13.60
CA PRO A 36 1.53 14.65 -14.86
C PRO A 36 2.09 16.06 -15.06
N GLN A 37 2.08 16.90 -14.03
CA GLN A 37 2.52 18.30 -14.14
C GLN A 37 4.03 18.42 -14.29
N VAL A 38 4.81 17.66 -13.51
CA VAL A 38 6.28 17.78 -13.48
C VAL A 38 6.93 17.04 -14.64
N PHE A 39 6.37 15.89 -15.04
CA PHE A 39 7.00 14.97 -15.99
C PHE A 39 6.19 14.78 -17.29
N SER A 40 5.11 15.52 -17.50
CA SER A 40 4.20 15.36 -18.65
C SER A 40 3.66 13.94 -18.81
N LEU A 41 3.43 13.26 -17.68
CA LEU A 41 2.86 11.91 -17.63
C LEU A 41 1.34 11.92 -17.68
N LYS A 42 0.74 10.73 -17.86
CA LYS A 42 -0.71 10.55 -17.76
C LYS A 42 -1.16 10.43 -16.31
N GLU A 43 -2.35 10.95 -16.04
CA GLU A 43 -3.08 10.62 -14.82
C GLU A 43 -3.38 9.12 -14.75
N ILE A 44 -3.51 8.64 -13.52
CA ILE A 44 -3.82 7.25 -13.22
C ILE A 44 -5.15 7.13 -12.47
N ASN A 45 -5.86 6.03 -12.71
CA ASN A 45 -7.02 5.64 -11.93
C ASN A 45 -6.61 4.84 -10.69
N TYR A 46 -7.58 4.60 -9.80
CA TYR A 46 -7.37 3.90 -8.55
C TYR A 46 -6.67 2.53 -8.72
N TRP A 47 -7.12 1.73 -9.69
CA TRP A 47 -6.57 0.40 -9.95
C TRP A 47 -5.16 0.43 -10.54
N GLN A 48 -4.80 1.48 -11.29
CA GLN A 48 -3.43 1.71 -11.74
C GLN A 48 -2.53 2.08 -10.55
N ALA A 49 -2.98 2.97 -9.65
CA ALA A 49 -2.23 3.31 -8.44
C ALA A 49 -2.02 2.09 -7.53
N PHE A 50 -3.05 1.27 -7.31
CA PHE A 50 -2.95 0.03 -6.53
C PHE A 50 -1.88 -0.92 -7.09
N ARG A 51 -1.88 -1.18 -8.40
CA ARG A 51 -0.88 -2.03 -9.05
C ARG A 51 0.53 -1.44 -8.97
N LEU A 52 0.66 -0.12 -9.10
CA LEU A 52 1.95 0.57 -8.93
C LEU A 52 2.47 0.43 -7.49
N LEU A 53 1.61 0.49 -6.48
CA LEU A 53 1.98 0.27 -5.09
C LEU A 53 2.48 -1.17 -4.86
N LEU A 54 1.84 -2.17 -5.46
CA LEU A 54 2.31 -3.56 -5.41
C LEU A 54 3.67 -3.73 -6.08
N ILE A 55 3.85 -3.15 -7.28
CA ILE A 55 5.15 -3.17 -7.99
C ILE A 55 6.23 -2.51 -7.14
N ALA A 56 5.95 -1.35 -6.55
CA ALA A 56 6.88 -0.66 -5.66
C ALA A 56 7.23 -1.53 -4.43
N GLY A 57 6.25 -2.21 -3.85
CA GLY A 57 6.47 -3.14 -2.73
C GLY A 57 7.34 -4.34 -3.10
N ILE A 58 7.25 -4.84 -4.34
CA ILE A 58 8.11 -5.92 -4.86
C ILE A 58 9.53 -5.41 -5.14
N LEU A 59 9.67 -4.24 -5.77
CA LEU A 59 10.96 -3.71 -6.22
C LEU A 59 11.80 -3.11 -5.09
N PHE A 60 11.17 -2.36 -4.19
CA PHE A 60 11.85 -1.61 -3.14
C PHE A 60 11.72 -2.29 -1.76
N GLY A 61 10.92 -3.35 -1.68
CA GLY A 61 10.66 -4.06 -0.43
C GLY A 61 9.73 -3.28 0.49
N ALA A 62 8.43 -3.60 0.48
CA ALA A 62 7.50 -3.14 1.51
C ALA A 62 7.73 -3.81 2.88
N ALA A 63 8.58 -4.84 2.93
CA ALA A 63 8.88 -5.60 4.13
C ALA A 63 10.40 -5.68 4.32
N GLY A 64 10.88 -5.11 5.42
CA GLY A 64 12.14 -5.52 6.04
C GLY A 64 12.02 -6.96 6.54
N PHE A 65 11.94 -7.92 5.62
CA PHE A 65 12.01 -9.33 5.92
C PHE A 65 13.48 -9.70 6.15
N ARG A 66 14.00 -9.27 7.30
CA ARG A 66 15.27 -9.76 7.82
C ARG A 66 15.02 -11.18 8.34
N LEU A 67 15.29 -12.17 7.50
CA LEU A 67 15.16 -13.58 7.85
C LEU A 67 16.25 -14.13 8.79
N ILE A 68 17.20 -13.31 9.26
CA ILE A 68 18.36 -13.84 9.99
C ILE A 68 18.91 -12.79 10.98
N ASN A 69 18.59 -12.97 12.27
CA ASN A 69 19.50 -13.33 13.36
C ASN A 69 18.72 -13.35 14.68
#